data_AF-A0A8S9R751-F1
#
_entry.id   AF-A0A8S9R751-F1
#
_cell.length_a   1.000
_cell.length_b   1.000
_cell.length_c   1.000
_cell.angle_alpha   90.00
_cell.angle_beta   90.00
_cell.angle_gamma   90.00
#
_symmetry.space_group_name_H-M   'P 1'
#
loop_
_entity.id
_entity.type
_entity.pdbx_description
1 polymer ?
#
loop_
_entity_poly.entity_id
_entity_poly.type
_entity_poly.pdbx_seq_one_letter_code
_entity_poly.pdbx_strand_id
1 'polypeptide(L)'
;MAESLQDAIRSMSLKDDDPIDLPDNPCFQVFEQNALSILGLNTVIARGQQELGVCLSVPPGFEPLFPELPPEERAMAMQYIAHSDPTERQARIVRVQQSILTEGVPERVDMSNAIK
;
A
#
# COMPACT_ATOMS: atom_id res chain seq x y z
N MET A 1 13.27 -24.70 40.67
CA MET A 1 12.19 -24.25 39.74
C MET A 1 12.48 -22.89 39.12
N ALA A 2 13.04 -21.93 39.87
CA ALA A 2 13.42 -20.63 39.31
C ALA A 2 14.54 -20.73 38.25
N GLU A 3 15.46 -21.68 38.40
CA GLU A 3 16.54 -21.90 37.41
C GLU A 3 16.00 -22.38 36.05
N SER A 4 14.92 -23.17 36.01
CA SER A 4 14.31 -23.63 34.75
C SER A 4 13.69 -22.49 33.94
N LEU A 5 13.07 -21.51 34.61
CA LEU A 5 12.54 -20.32 33.95
C LEU A 5 13.66 -19.41 33.45
N GLN A 6 14.71 -19.23 34.25
CA GLN A 6 15.86 -18.40 33.88
C GLN A 6 16.65 -19.00 32.70
N ASP A 7 16.81 -20.33 32.66
CA ASP A 7 17.43 -21.03 31.53
C ASP A 7 16.55 -20.96 30.28
N ALA A 8 15.23 -21.10 30.41
CA ALA A 8 14.31 -20.94 29.28
C ALA A 8 14.38 -19.52 28.70
N ILE A 9 14.37 -18.49 29.56
CA ILE A 9 14.49 -17.09 29.13
C ILE A 9 15.87 -16.83 28.50
N ARG A 10 16.95 -17.37 29.08
CA ARG A 10 18.30 -17.25 28.51
C ARG A 10 18.41 -17.95 27.16
N SER A 11 17.74 -19.09 26.97
CA SER A 11 17.69 -19.80 25.69
C SER A 11 16.88 -19.07 24.61
N MET A 12 15.94 -18.21 25.02
CA MET A 12 15.16 -17.33 24.13
C MET A 12 15.74 -15.92 24.02
N SER A 13 16.87 -15.64 24.70
CA SER A 13 17.55 -14.37 24.59
C SER A 13 18.09 -14.27 23.17
N LEU A 14 17.40 -13.48 22.34
CA LEU A 14 17.84 -13.15 21.00
C LEU A 14 19.25 -12.56 21.12
N LYS A 15 20.20 -13.15 20.41
CA LYS A 15 21.48 -12.50 20.20
C LYS A 15 21.21 -11.33 19.26
N ASP A 16 21.82 -10.19 19.55
CA ASP A 16 21.92 -9.11 18.58
C ASP A 16 22.88 -9.59 17.48
N ASP A 17 22.37 -10.44 16.60
CA ASP A 17 23.08 -10.89 15.42
C ASP A 17 23.29 -9.69 14.48
N ASP A 18 24.40 -9.69 13.75
CA ASP A 18 24.67 -8.67 12.73
C ASP A 18 23.45 -8.53 11.79
N PRO A 19 23.14 -7.30 11.34
CA PRO A 19 22.01 -7.09 10.44
C PRO A 19 22.11 -8.01 9.23
N ILE A 20 21.07 -8.80 8.99
CA ILE A 20 21.03 -9.71 7.86
C ILE A 20 20.88 -8.90 6.57
N ASP A 21 21.88 -8.96 5.70
CA ASP A 21 21.79 -8.43 4.35
C ASP A 21 20.87 -9.34 3.53
N LEU A 22 19.61 -8.92 3.38
CA LEU A 22 18.67 -9.61 2.50
C LEU A 22 19.10 -9.38 1.04
N PRO A 23 19.23 -10.45 0.23
CA PRO A 23 19.49 -10.28 -1.20
C PRO A 23 18.27 -9.61 -1.87
N ASP A 24 18.52 -8.80 -2.91
CA ASP A 24 17.48 -8.12 -3.70
C ASP A 24 16.45 -9.09 -4.31
N ASN A 25 16.81 -10.37 -4.43
CA ASN A 25 15.93 -11.46 -4.83
C ASN A 25 15.67 -12.38 -3.63
N PRO A 26 14.54 -12.24 -2.92
CA PRO A 26 14.27 -13.07 -1.75
C PRO A 26 14.02 -14.53 -2.16
N CYS A 27 14.84 -15.45 -1.63
CA CYS A 27 14.83 -16.87 -1.98
C CYS A 27 14.03 -17.72 -0.97
N PHE A 28 12.78 -17.35 -0.67
CA PHE A 28 11.88 -18.25 0.06
C PHE A 28 11.01 -19.02 -0.93
N GLN A 29 10.86 -20.31 -0.69
CA GLN A 29 9.97 -21.19 -1.46
C GLN A 29 8.66 -21.30 -0.70
N VAL A 30 7.60 -20.68 -1.21
CA VAL A 30 6.26 -20.81 -0.64
C VAL A 30 5.77 -22.21 -0.94
N PHE A 31 5.75 -23.08 0.06
CA PHE A 31 5.07 -24.37 -0.03
C PHE A 31 3.56 -24.16 -0.08
N GLU A 32 2.80 -25.08 -0.67
CA GLU A 32 1.34 -24.95 -0.83
C GLU A 32 0.63 -24.65 0.51
N GLN A 33 1.11 -25.19 1.63
CA GLN A 33 0.55 -24.92 2.95
C GLN A 33 0.75 -23.48 3.46
N ASN A 34 1.71 -22.72 2.92
CA ASN A 34 1.98 -21.34 3.32
C ASN A 34 1.23 -20.33 2.43
N ALA A 35 0.55 -20.77 1.38
CA ALA A 35 -0.12 -19.90 0.40
C ALA A 35 -1.20 -18.98 1.02
N LEU A 36 -1.84 -19.40 2.12
CA LEU A 36 -2.86 -18.62 2.83
C LEU A 36 -2.32 -17.89 4.08
N SER A 37 -1.04 -18.04 4.38
CA SER A 37 -0.39 -17.28 5.46
C SER A 37 -0.26 -15.81 5.07
N ILE A 38 -0.20 -14.91 6.05
CA ILE A 38 0.11 -13.49 5.82
C ILE A 38 1.42 -13.33 5.03
N LEU A 39 2.40 -14.20 5.31
CA LEU A 39 3.64 -14.25 4.56
C LEU A 39 3.39 -14.70 3.12
N GLY A 40 2.67 -15.81 2.89
CA GLY A 40 2.31 -16.28 1.54
C GLY A 40 1.59 -15.22 0.69
N LEU A 41 0.59 -14.55 1.24
CA LEU A 41 -0.18 -13.52 0.52
C LEU A 41 0.71 -12.33 0.11
N ASN A 42 1.52 -11.82 1.04
CA ASN A 42 2.43 -10.70 0.77
C ASN A 42 3.52 -11.08 -0.26
N THR A 43 3.86 -12.36 -0.35
CA THR A 43 4.90 -12.83 -1.28
C THR A 43 4.42 -13.07 -2.70
N VAL A 44 3.15 -13.48 -2.87
CA VAL A 44 2.49 -13.49 -4.19
C VAL A 44 2.38 -12.07 -4.73
N ILE A 45 2.10 -11.11 -3.86
CA ILE A 45 2.11 -9.68 -4.19
C ILE A 45 3.54 -9.21 -4.56
N ALA A 46 4.56 -9.62 -3.81
CA ALA A 46 5.96 -9.23 -4.07
C ALA A 46 6.50 -9.75 -5.43
N ARG A 47 6.13 -10.97 -5.86
CA ARG A 47 6.55 -11.50 -7.18
C ARG A 47 5.89 -10.79 -8.36
N GLY A 48 4.82 -10.02 -8.14
CA GLY A 48 4.17 -9.17 -9.14
C GLY A 48 4.50 -7.68 -9.03
N GLN A 49 5.42 -7.28 -8.12
CA GLN A 49 5.71 -5.87 -7.82
C GLN A 49 7.21 -5.62 -7.73
N GLN A 50 7.96 -6.01 -8.77
CA GLN A 50 9.30 -5.49 -9.03
C GLN A 50 9.35 -4.71 -10.35
N GLU A 51 8.28 -3.99 -10.66
CA GLU A 51 8.36 -2.85 -11.58
C GLU A 51 7.84 -1.62 -10.86
N LEU A 52 8.66 -0.57 -10.88
CA LEU A 52 8.36 0.78 -10.41
C LEU A 52 7.07 1.30 -11.05
N GLY A 53 5.95 0.98 -10.42
CA GLY A 53 4.63 1.42 -10.81
C GLY A 53 3.71 1.11 -9.66
N VAL A 54 3.46 2.12 -8.82
CA VAL A 54 2.38 2.07 -7.82
C VAL A 54 1.15 1.54 -8.55
N CYS A 55 0.74 0.32 -8.22
CA CYS A 55 -0.46 -0.29 -8.79
C CYS A 55 -1.65 0.52 -8.24
N LEU A 56 -1.98 1.62 -8.91
CA LEU A 56 -3.17 2.43 -8.67
C LEU A 56 -4.44 1.68 -9.11
N SER A 57 -4.30 0.49 -9.69
CA SER A 57 -5.42 -0.40 -9.96
C SER A 57 -5.70 -1.24 -8.72
N VAL A 58 -6.84 -0.93 -8.09
CA VAL A 58 -7.51 -1.80 -7.13
C VAL A 58 -7.63 -3.22 -7.69
N PRO A 59 -7.56 -4.25 -6.83
CA PRO A 59 -7.79 -5.62 -7.25
C PRO A 59 -9.13 -5.79 -7.99
N PRO A 60 -9.22 -6.74 -8.95
CA PRO A 60 -10.47 -7.04 -9.63
C PRO A 60 -11.63 -7.27 -8.64
N GLY A 61 -12.74 -6.55 -8.83
CA GLY A 61 -13.91 -6.61 -7.95
C GLY A 61 -13.97 -5.54 -6.85
N PHE A 62 -12.98 -4.65 -6.77
CA PHE A 62 -12.99 -3.51 -5.84
C PHE A 62 -13.00 -2.18 -6.60
N GLU A 63 -13.84 -1.25 -6.17
CA GLU A 63 -13.86 0.11 -6.74
C GLU A 63 -12.69 0.95 -6.23
N PRO A 64 -12.11 1.83 -7.07
CA PRO A 64 -11.05 2.74 -6.63
C PRO A 64 -11.57 3.68 -5.53
N LEU A 65 -10.70 4.06 -4.59
CA LEU A 65 -11.06 4.96 -3.48
C LEU A 65 -11.61 6.32 -3.95
N PHE A 66 -11.21 6.75 -5.16
CA PHE A 66 -11.70 7.93 -5.84
C PHE A 66 -12.09 7.56 -7.29
N PRO A 67 -13.29 7.00 -7.53
CA PRO A 67 -13.71 6.61 -8.87
C PRO A 67 -13.92 7.83 -9.77
N GLU A 68 -14.29 8.97 -9.15
CA GLU A 68 -14.72 10.17 -9.88
C GLU A 68 -13.55 11.04 -10.34
N LEU A 69 -12.33 10.71 -9.90
CA LEU A 69 -11.11 11.38 -10.31
C LEU A 69 -10.49 10.69 -11.53
N PRO A 70 -9.98 11.45 -12.51
CA PRO A 70 -9.19 10.89 -13.59
C PRO A 70 -7.93 10.19 -13.02
N PRO A 71 -7.35 9.21 -13.74
CA PRO A 71 -6.25 8.40 -13.21
C PRO A 71 -5.04 9.19 -12.71
N GLU A 72 -4.72 10.32 -13.34
CA GLU A 72 -3.63 11.22 -12.96
C GLU A 72 -3.91 11.94 -11.63
N GLU A 73 -5.08 12.57 -11.48
CA GLU A 73 -5.49 13.21 -10.22
C GLU A 73 -5.67 12.21 -9.09
N ARG A 74 -6.17 11.00 -9.41
CA ARG A 74 -6.23 9.90 -8.45
C ARG A 74 -4.84 9.50 -7.97
N ALA A 75 -3.84 9.45 -8.84
CA ALA A 75 -2.46 9.17 -8.45
C ALA A 75 -1.94 10.21 -7.45
N MET A 76 -2.16 11.50 -7.76
CA MET A 76 -1.79 12.61 -6.88
C MET A 76 -2.53 12.54 -5.53
N ALA A 77 -3.83 12.25 -5.54
CA ALA A 77 -4.63 12.08 -4.34
C ALA A 77 -4.13 10.92 -3.46
N MET A 78 -3.77 9.78 -4.07
CA MET A 78 -3.19 8.65 -3.35
C MET A 78 -1.86 9.01 -2.68
N GLN A 79 -1.02 9.82 -3.32
CA GLN A 79 0.21 10.36 -2.72
C GLN A 79 -0.09 11.34 -1.58
N TYR A 80 -1.11 12.19 -1.74
CA TYR A 80 -1.51 13.14 -0.71
C TYR A 80 -2.03 12.45 0.56
N ILE A 81 -2.87 11.43 0.43
CA ILE A 81 -3.43 10.69 1.59
C ILE A 81 -2.38 9.79 2.27
N ALA A 82 -1.26 9.49 1.61
CA ALA A 82 -0.22 8.63 2.16
C ALA A 82 0.39 9.26 3.41
N HIS A 83 -0.10 8.81 4.58
CA HIS A 83 0.34 9.29 5.89
C HIS A 83 0.35 8.13 6.88
N SER A 84 1.33 8.13 7.80
CA SER A 84 1.51 7.09 8.82
C SER A 84 0.41 7.14 9.89
N ASP A 85 0.04 8.36 10.32
CA ASP A 85 -1.05 8.56 11.27
C ASP A 85 -2.44 8.30 10.62
N PRO A 86 -3.28 7.45 11.21
CA PRO A 86 -4.58 7.08 10.65
C PRO A 86 -5.61 8.22 10.71
N THR A 87 -5.52 9.12 11.69
CA THR A 87 -6.45 10.26 11.84
C THR A 87 -6.16 11.31 10.78
N GLU A 88 -4.88 11.64 10.58
CA GLU A 88 -4.44 12.56 9.53
C GLU A 88 -4.72 11.99 8.14
N ARG A 89 -4.48 10.68 7.92
CA ARG A 89 -4.87 10.01 6.67
C ARG A 89 -6.36 10.17 6.40
N GLN A 90 -7.20 9.91 7.41
CA GLN A 90 -8.65 10.04 7.28
C GLN A 90 -9.07 11.48 6.98
N ALA A 91 -8.47 12.46 7.66
CA ALA A 91 -8.72 13.88 7.39
C ALA A 91 -8.37 14.26 5.96
N ARG A 92 -7.26 13.74 5.42
CA ARG A 92 -6.87 13.97 4.02
C ARG A 92 -7.81 13.30 3.02
N ILE A 93 -8.25 12.07 3.28
CA ILE A 93 -9.26 11.40 2.44
C ILE A 93 -10.54 12.25 2.38
N VAL A 94 -11.01 12.74 3.52
CA VAL A 94 -12.21 13.59 3.59
C VAL A 94 -12.02 14.89 2.81
N ARG A 95 -10.84 15.53 2.88
CA ARG A 95 -10.55 16.75 2.08
C ARG A 95 -10.60 16.47 0.58
N VAL A 96 -10.02 15.36 0.12
CA VAL A 96 -10.09 14.95 -1.30
C VAL A 96 -11.54 14.65 -1.70
N GLN A 97 -12.31 13.96 -0.85
CA GLN A 97 -13.74 13.72 -1.10
C GLN A 97 -14.56 15.01 -1.12
N GLN A 98 -14.20 16.01 -0.32
CA GLN A 98 -14.86 17.31 -0.35
C GLN A 98 -14.47 18.13 -1.59
N SER A 99 -13.21 18.02 -2.07
CA SER A 99 -12.80 18.72 -3.28
C SER A 99 -13.54 18.19 -4.52
N ILE A 100 -13.76 16.89 -4.63
CA ILE A 100 -14.55 16.32 -5.76
C ILE A 100 -16.04 16.73 -5.73
N LEU A 101 -16.60 16.94 -4.53
CA LEU A 101 -18.01 17.35 -4.38
C LEU A 101 -18.20 18.85 -4.59
N THR A 102 -17.18 19.65 -4.27
CA THR A 102 -17.23 21.12 -4.34
C THR A 102 -16.80 21.63 -5.72
N GLU A 103 -15.75 21.03 -6.28
CA GLU A 103 -15.35 21.22 -7.68
C GLU A 103 -16.19 20.28 -8.54
N GLY A 104 -17.46 20.63 -8.74
CA GLY A 104 -18.23 20.03 -9.81
C GLY A 104 -17.42 20.19 -11.10
N VAL A 105 -17.05 19.05 -11.70
CA VAL A 105 -16.38 18.88 -13.00
C VAL A 105 -16.22 20.21 -13.72
N PRO A 106 -15.02 20.82 -13.81
CA PRO A 106 -14.83 21.86 -14.80
C PRO A 106 -15.17 21.20 -16.13
N GLU A 107 -16.35 21.54 -16.66
CA GLU A 107 -16.72 21.33 -18.05
C GLU A 107 -15.46 21.73 -18.81
N ARG A 108 -14.74 20.73 -19.35
CA ARG A 108 -13.57 20.96 -20.17
C ARG A 108 -14.11 21.86 -21.27
N VAL A 109 -13.84 23.16 -21.18
CA VAL A 109 -14.26 24.12 -22.19
C VAL A 109 -13.59 23.62 -23.45
N ASP A 110 -14.38 22.98 -24.29
CA ASP A 110 -13.93 22.41 -25.53
C ASP A 110 -13.56 23.63 -26.38
N MET A 111 -12.27 23.94 -26.39
CA MET A 111 -11.69 25.12 -27.02
C MET A 111 -11.64 24.94 -28.54
N SER A 112 -12.68 24.32 -29.08
CA SER A 112 -12.87 23.93 -30.48
C SER A 112 -13.98 24.74 -31.16
N ASN A 113 -14.68 25.64 -30.46
CA ASN A 113 -15.75 26.48 -31.04
C ASN A 113 -15.51 28.00 -31.06
N ALA A 114 -14.27 28.47 -30.85
CA ALA A 114 -13.96 29.92 -30.86
C ALA A 114 -13.50 30.48 -32.22
N ILE A 115 -13.69 29.76 -33.34
CA ILE A 115 -13.42 30.29 -34.68
C ILE A 115 -14.57 29.94 -35.62
N LYS A 116 -15.56 30.83 -35.67
CA LYS A 116 -16.41 31.04 -36.84
C LYS A 116 -16.52 32.53 -37.10
#